data_AF-A0A4Q3CQL7-F1
#
_entry.id   AF-A0A4Q3CQL7-F1
#
_cell.length_a   1.000
_cell.length_b   1.000
_cell.length_c   1.000
_cell.angle_alpha   90.00
_cell.angle_beta   90.00
_cell.angle_gamma   90.00
#
_symmetry.space_group_name_H-M   'P 1'
#
loop_
_entity.id
_entity.type
_entity.pdbx_description
1 polymer ?
#
loop_
_entity_poly.entity_id
_entity_poly.type
_entity_poly.pdbx_seq_one_letter_code
_entity_poly.pdbx_strand_id
1 'polypeptide(L)'
;MTRTSTLSAALSRKVAAAALLALMIAPASFAQSSLPRTTEGRPDLQGNWSSQWLTPVERPAGVTKLVLDDAEAAQLVKTLLARAEQNNPLDPELAWPDATSLTVVRGENRSSLVIDPPDGKLPWTDAGRAAARGYITGLDHPEQRMTTERCIGGVGWAPLQIRSASMIHRIVQTSDYFVLQTEAYDDTRIAGFGRTHNPISLDQPGGDSVARWDGDVLEVVTINNDPQFSTHGIVTVKSPAA
;
A
#
# COMPACT_ATOMS: atom_id res chain seq x y z
N MET A 1 64.65 6.95 62.13
CA MET A 1 65.34 6.11 61.12
C MET A 1 64.47 4.91 60.81
N THR A 2 63.64 4.97 59.76
CA THR A 2 63.21 3.78 58.98
C THR A 2 62.52 4.21 57.68
N ARG A 3 63.09 3.67 56.59
CA ARG A 3 62.73 3.56 55.16
C ARG A 3 61.35 3.98 54.60
N THR A 4 61.46 4.56 53.41
CA THR A 4 60.49 4.83 52.34
C THR A 4 59.76 3.60 51.78
N SER A 5 58.54 3.81 51.27
CA SER A 5 57.94 3.01 50.20
C SER A 5 56.95 3.86 49.40
N THR A 6 57.37 4.26 48.19
CA THR A 6 56.54 4.83 47.13
C THR A 6 55.83 3.70 46.38
N LEU A 7 54.49 3.72 46.33
CA LEU A 7 53.71 2.85 45.44
C LEU A 7 52.82 3.69 44.52
N SER A 8 53.30 3.77 43.28
CA SER A 8 52.61 3.93 41.99
C SER A 8 51.18 4.49 41.97
N ALA A 9 51.11 5.78 41.66
CA ALA A 9 49.99 6.38 40.92
C ALA A 9 50.01 5.89 39.45
N ALA A 10 49.53 4.66 39.19
CA ALA A 10 49.45 4.11 37.83
C ALA A 10 48.17 3.31 37.57
N LEU A 11 47.10 3.55 38.35
CA LEU A 11 45.82 2.83 38.18
C LEU A 11 44.63 3.74 37.84
N SER A 12 44.85 4.99 37.40
CA SER A 12 43.76 5.98 37.25
C SER A 12 43.50 6.51 35.83
N ARG A 13 44.21 6.07 34.79
CA ARG A 13 43.97 6.55 33.40
C ARG A 13 43.32 5.55 32.45
N LYS A 14 43.47 4.24 32.67
CA LYS A 14 42.91 3.21 31.76
C LYS A 14 41.42 2.94 31.99
N VAL A 15 40.93 3.12 33.23
CA VAL A 15 39.51 2.93 33.56
C VAL A 15 38.65 4.09 33.01
N ALA A 16 39.16 5.31 33.03
CA ALA A 16 38.46 6.48 32.49
C ALA A 16 38.31 6.45 30.95
N ALA A 17 39.32 5.95 30.23
CA ALA A 17 39.27 5.83 28.77
C ALA A 17 38.30 4.73 28.29
N ALA A 18 38.17 3.63 29.04
CA ALA A 18 37.21 2.56 28.72
C ALA A 18 35.75 2.98 28.93
N ALA A 19 35.47 3.82 29.93
CA ALA A 19 34.13 4.34 30.19
C ALA A 19 33.65 5.34 29.12
N LEU A 20 34.56 6.14 28.54
CA LEU A 20 34.23 7.06 27.45
C LEU A 20 34.06 6.37 26.10
N LEU A 21 34.74 5.25 25.84
CA LEU A 21 34.54 4.45 24.62
C LEU A 21 33.24 3.64 24.65
N ALA A 22 32.80 3.20 25.85
CA ALA A 22 31.55 2.45 26.01
C ALA A 22 30.29 3.31 25.79
N LEU A 23 30.36 4.64 25.96
CA LEU A 23 29.25 5.54 25.63
C LEU A 23 29.10 5.85 24.14
N MET A 24 30.12 5.59 23.30
CA MET A 24 30.07 5.84 21.85
C MET A 24 29.59 4.65 21.02
N ILE A 25 29.34 3.49 21.65
CA ILE A 25 28.81 2.28 21.00
C ILE A 25 27.42 1.95 21.57
N ALA A 26 26.68 2.95 22.05
CA ALA A 26 25.24 2.78 22.17
C ALA A 26 24.70 2.62 20.74
N PRO A 27 24.16 1.46 20.33
CA PRO A 27 23.39 1.43 19.10
C PRO A 27 22.30 2.48 19.29
N ALA A 28 22.22 3.43 18.36
CA ALA A 28 20.99 4.15 18.16
C ALA A 28 19.94 3.09 17.80
N SER A 29 19.33 2.50 18.82
CA SER A 29 18.00 1.92 18.66
C SER A 29 17.19 3.10 18.16
N PHE A 30 16.95 3.14 16.86
CA PHE A 30 15.82 3.85 16.32
C PHE A 30 14.62 3.25 17.04
N ALA A 31 14.24 3.85 18.16
CA ALA A 31 12.96 3.62 18.78
C ALA A 31 11.96 4.04 17.70
N GLN A 32 11.46 3.06 16.96
CA GLN A 32 10.39 3.24 16.01
C GLN A 32 9.30 3.98 16.79
N SER A 33 9.01 5.22 16.40
CA SER A 33 8.02 6.03 17.13
C SER A 33 6.77 5.17 17.24
N SER A 34 6.27 4.99 18.47
CA SER A 34 5.05 4.22 18.69
C SER A 34 3.97 4.72 17.73
N LEU A 35 3.34 3.80 16.99
CA LEU A 35 2.27 4.12 16.05
C LEU A 35 1.28 5.08 16.71
N PRO A 36 1.01 6.26 16.14
CA PRO A 36 0.04 7.21 16.69
C PRO A 36 -1.29 6.51 16.99
N ARG A 37 -1.95 6.90 18.07
CA ARG A 37 -3.18 6.26 18.55
C ARG A 37 -4.27 7.30 18.71
N THR A 38 -5.48 6.88 18.36
CA THR A 38 -6.73 7.60 18.66
C THR A 38 -7.03 7.59 20.15
N THR A 39 -8.02 8.36 20.57
CA THR A 39 -8.56 8.35 21.93
C THR A 39 -9.09 6.98 22.37
N GLU A 40 -9.53 6.15 21.42
CA GLU A 40 -9.96 4.77 21.68
C GLU A 40 -8.79 3.76 21.69
N GLY A 41 -7.53 4.22 21.54
CA GLY A 41 -6.35 3.35 21.53
C GLY A 41 -6.12 2.59 20.22
N ARG A 42 -6.96 2.81 19.20
CA ARG A 42 -6.75 2.26 17.84
C ARG A 42 -5.60 2.98 17.13
N PRO A 43 -4.88 2.33 16.21
CA PRO A 43 -4.02 3.01 15.24
C PRO A 43 -4.70 4.25 14.66
N ASP A 44 -4.00 5.37 14.68
CA ASP A 44 -4.48 6.61 14.05
C ASP A 44 -3.97 6.69 12.61
N LEU A 45 -4.88 6.49 11.66
CA LEU A 45 -4.61 6.56 10.23
C LEU A 45 -5.02 7.91 9.62
N GLN A 46 -5.49 8.87 10.44
CA GLN A 46 -5.93 10.19 9.98
C GLN A 46 -4.85 10.89 9.15
N GLY A 47 -5.26 11.53 8.07
CA GLY A 47 -4.42 12.46 7.32
C GLY A 47 -4.47 12.27 5.82
N ASN A 48 -3.52 12.91 5.15
CA ASN A 48 -3.32 12.76 3.72
C ASN A 48 -2.15 11.80 3.48
N TRP A 49 -2.42 10.79 2.66
CA TRP A 49 -1.51 9.75 2.23
C TRP A 49 -1.30 9.90 0.73
N SER A 50 -0.19 9.40 0.21
CA SER A 50 0.06 9.36 -1.23
C SER A 50 0.44 7.94 -1.63
N SER A 51 -0.08 7.47 -2.76
CA SER A 51 0.35 6.23 -3.40
C SER A 51 1.35 6.46 -4.54
N GLN A 52 2.42 7.22 -4.26
CA GLN A 52 3.49 7.49 -5.23
C GLN A 52 4.52 6.35 -5.29
N TRP A 53 4.09 5.18 -5.79
CA TRP A 53 4.98 4.02 -6.03
C TRP A 53 4.53 3.22 -7.25
N LEU A 54 5.45 2.44 -7.79
CA LEU A 54 5.24 1.60 -8.98
C LEU A 54 4.79 0.18 -8.64
N THR A 55 4.68 -0.20 -7.37
CA THR A 55 4.31 -1.56 -6.98
C THR A 55 2.93 -1.92 -7.52
N PRO A 56 2.81 -2.92 -8.39
CA PRO A 56 1.53 -3.30 -8.98
C PRO A 56 0.61 -3.98 -7.95
N VAL A 57 -0.70 -3.98 -8.21
CA VAL A 57 -1.66 -4.73 -7.40
C VAL A 57 -1.29 -6.21 -7.37
N GLU A 58 -1.14 -6.83 -8.54
CA GLU A 58 -0.74 -8.23 -8.69
C GLU A 58 0.75 -8.38 -9.00
N ARG A 59 1.36 -9.47 -8.54
CA ARG A 59 2.77 -9.77 -8.79
C ARG A 59 3.07 -9.94 -10.28
N PRO A 60 4.10 -9.28 -10.84
CA PRO A 60 4.46 -9.45 -12.24
C PRO A 60 4.86 -10.88 -12.60
N ALA A 61 4.65 -11.27 -13.86
CA ALA A 61 5.14 -12.54 -14.37
C ALA A 61 6.67 -12.63 -14.25
N GLY A 62 7.19 -13.78 -13.82
CA GLY A 62 8.62 -13.99 -13.60
C GLY A 62 9.15 -13.51 -12.25
N VAL A 63 8.36 -12.77 -11.46
CA VAL A 63 8.69 -12.40 -10.07
C VAL A 63 8.01 -13.39 -9.13
N THR A 64 8.78 -14.09 -8.30
CA THR A 64 8.26 -15.15 -7.42
C THR A 64 8.20 -14.74 -5.95
N LYS A 65 9.02 -13.77 -5.53
CA LYS A 65 9.12 -13.31 -4.14
C LYS A 65 8.22 -12.11 -3.88
N LEU A 66 7.63 -12.04 -2.69
CA LEU A 66 6.94 -10.83 -2.20
C LEU A 66 7.93 -9.72 -1.82
N VAL A 67 8.99 -10.09 -1.10
CA VAL A 67 10.06 -9.19 -0.66
C VAL A 67 11.23 -9.30 -1.64
N LEU A 68 11.64 -8.17 -2.17
CA LEU A 68 12.77 -8.05 -3.10
C LEU A 68 13.95 -7.42 -2.36
N ASP A 69 15.16 -7.91 -2.66
CA ASP A 69 16.36 -7.15 -2.33
C ASP A 69 16.49 -5.90 -3.23
N ASP A 70 17.44 -5.03 -2.91
CA ASP A 70 17.58 -3.74 -3.62
C ASP A 70 17.90 -3.92 -5.12
N ALA A 71 18.65 -4.97 -5.48
CA ALA A 71 19.00 -5.23 -6.88
C ALA A 71 17.80 -5.76 -7.66
N GLU A 72 17.05 -6.70 -7.06
CA GLU A 72 15.79 -7.23 -7.60
C GLU A 72 14.74 -6.11 -7.74
N ALA A 73 14.61 -5.24 -6.74
CA ALA A 73 13.71 -4.10 -6.76
C ALA A 73 14.06 -3.09 -7.86
N ALA A 74 15.34 -2.72 -7.99
CA ALA A 74 15.81 -1.82 -9.04
C ALA A 74 15.55 -2.40 -10.45
N GLN A 75 15.76 -3.70 -10.62
CA GLN A 75 15.49 -4.38 -11.89
C GLN A 75 13.99 -4.41 -12.22
N LEU A 76 13.12 -4.62 -11.22
CA LEU A 76 11.68 -4.56 -11.41
C LEU A 76 11.24 -3.14 -11.79
N VAL A 77 11.71 -2.11 -11.08
CA VAL A 77 11.42 -0.69 -11.40
C VAL A 77 11.81 -0.37 -12.84
N LYS A 78 13.02 -0.75 -13.28
CA LYS A 78 13.48 -0.55 -14.66
C LYS A 78 12.54 -1.20 -15.68
N THR A 79 12.07 -2.40 -15.37
CA THR A 79 11.15 -3.15 -16.25
C THR A 79 9.79 -2.47 -16.33
N LEU A 80 9.27 -1.97 -15.21
CA LEU A 80 7.99 -1.25 -15.15
C LEU A 80 8.04 0.07 -15.93
N LEU A 81 9.11 0.86 -15.75
CA LEU A 81 9.29 2.13 -16.45
C LEU A 81 9.47 1.93 -17.97
N ALA A 82 10.29 0.96 -18.38
CA ALA A 82 10.45 0.65 -19.80
C ALA A 82 9.12 0.22 -20.46
N ARG A 83 8.29 -0.54 -19.73
CA ARG A 83 6.94 -0.91 -20.19
C ARG A 83 6.02 0.31 -20.28
N ALA A 84 6.09 1.22 -19.32
CA ALA A 84 5.29 2.44 -19.31
C ALA A 84 5.62 3.32 -20.52
N GLU A 85 6.90 3.54 -20.81
CA GLU A 85 7.36 4.28 -21.99
C GLU A 85 6.90 3.61 -23.30
N GLN A 86 7.06 2.29 -23.41
CA GLN A 86 6.66 1.53 -24.59
C GLN A 86 5.14 1.60 -24.84
N ASN A 87 4.34 1.53 -23.78
CA ASN A 87 2.88 1.47 -23.90
C ASN A 87 2.23 2.85 -24.10
N ASN A 88 2.93 3.94 -23.78
CA ASN A 88 2.38 5.29 -23.80
C ASN A 88 3.19 6.24 -24.71
N PRO A 89 3.42 5.90 -25.99
CA PRO A 89 4.30 6.69 -26.87
C PRO A 89 3.79 8.10 -27.18
N LEU A 90 2.51 8.39 -26.89
CA LEU A 90 1.84 9.66 -27.15
C LEU A 90 1.42 10.41 -25.88
N ASP A 91 1.61 9.79 -24.70
CA ASP A 91 1.21 10.36 -23.42
C ASP A 91 2.44 10.43 -22.48
N PRO A 92 3.17 11.56 -22.51
CA PRO A 92 4.33 11.80 -21.64
C PRO A 92 4.09 11.55 -20.15
N GLU A 93 2.89 11.88 -19.65
CA GLU A 93 2.55 11.75 -18.22
C GLU A 93 2.48 10.28 -17.81
N LEU A 94 2.02 9.41 -18.71
CA LEU A 94 1.98 7.96 -18.48
C LEU A 94 3.32 7.28 -18.82
N ALA A 95 4.10 7.85 -19.75
CA ALA A 95 5.42 7.34 -20.12
C ALA A 95 6.50 7.62 -19.06
N TRP A 96 6.43 8.78 -18.41
CA TRP A 96 7.42 9.24 -17.43
C TRP A 96 6.78 9.58 -16.09
N PRO A 97 6.37 8.56 -15.33
CA PRO A 97 5.67 8.75 -14.07
C PRO A 97 6.51 9.44 -12.98
N ASP A 98 5.82 10.15 -12.09
CA ASP A 98 6.39 10.74 -10.87
C ASP A 98 6.90 9.68 -9.86
N ALA A 99 6.34 8.47 -9.91
CA ALA A 99 6.76 7.37 -9.05
C ALA A 99 8.00 6.67 -9.63
N THR A 100 9.03 6.53 -8.80
CA THR A 100 10.34 5.97 -9.21
C THR A 100 10.80 4.78 -8.39
N SER A 101 9.97 4.31 -7.44
CA SER A 101 10.31 3.23 -6.53
C SER A 101 9.13 2.29 -6.27
N LEU A 102 9.42 1.13 -5.70
CA LEU A 102 8.41 0.24 -5.15
C LEU A 102 7.98 0.73 -3.77
N THR A 103 6.79 0.31 -3.33
CA THR A 103 6.33 0.56 -1.97
C THR A 103 7.20 -0.20 -0.97
N VAL A 104 7.58 0.48 0.11
CA VAL A 104 8.41 -0.06 1.19
C VAL A 104 7.53 -0.28 2.40
N VAL A 105 7.37 -1.53 2.82
CA VAL A 105 6.55 -1.89 3.98
C VAL A 105 7.44 -2.59 4.99
N ARG A 106 7.60 -1.95 6.17
CA ARG A 106 8.52 -2.37 7.24
C ARG A 106 10.00 -2.45 6.79
N GLY A 107 10.41 -1.52 5.93
CA GLY A 107 11.78 -1.47 5.39
C GLY A 107 12.05 -2.45 4.24
N GLU A 108 11.03 -3.18 3.77
CA GLU A 108 11.16 -4.18 2.70
C GLU A 108 10.46 -3.73 1.41
N ASN A 109 11.15 -3.84 0.28
CA ASN A 109 10.59 -3.57 -1.05
C ASN A 109 9.54 -4.62 -1.42
N ARG A 110 8.33 -4.20 -1.80
CA ARG A 110 7.23 -5.11 -2.17
C ARG A 110 7.06 -5.22 -3.68
N SER A 111 7.01 -6.47 -4.16
CA SER A 111 6.75 -6.78 -5.57
C SER A 111 5.27 -6.69 -5.99
N SER A 112 4.35 -6.75 -5.02
CA SER A 112 2.90 -6.67 -5.23
C SER A 112 2.19 -6.11 -4.00
N LEU A 113 1.01 -5.51 -4.18
CA LEU A 113 0.11 -5.16 -3.06
C LEU A 113 -0.61 -6.39 -2.52
N VAL A 114 -0.99 -7.32 -3.39
CA VAL A 114 -1.57 -8.61 -3.00
C VAL A 114 -0.48 -9.47 -2.38
N ILE A 115 -0.68 -9.87 -1.13
CA ILE A 115 0.22 -10.76 -0.37
C ILE A 115 -0.40 -12.14 -0.14
N ASP A 116 -1.73 -12.22 -0.15
CA ASP A 116 -2.52 -13.44 -0.04
C ASP A 116 -3.55 -13.44 -1.18
N PRO A 117 -3.57 -14.47 -2.04
CA PRO A 117 -2.74 -15.67 -2.03
C PRO A 117 -1.22 -15.43 -2.20
N PRO A 118 -0.35 -16.37 -1.75
CA PRO A 118 1.11 -16.18 -1.77
C PRO A 118 1.71 -15.95 -3.17
N ASP A 119 1.01 -16.31 -4.25
CA ASP A 119 1.43 -16.04 -5.63
C ASP A 119 1.24 -14.56 -6.04
N GLY A 120 0.61 -13.75 -5.18
CA GLY A 120 0.38 -12.33 -5.39
C GLY A 120 -0.62 -12.06 -6.52
N LYS A 121 -1.50 -13.03 -6.84
CA LYS A 121 -2.53 -12.90 -7.86
C LYS A 121 -3.90 -12.75 -7.21
N LEU A 122 -4.75 -11.93 -7.82
CA LEU A 122 -6.14 -11.84 -7.39
C LEU A 122 -6.85 -13.16 -7.72
N PRO A 123 -7.68 -13.71 -6.80
CA PRO A 123 -8.42 -14.94 -7.03
C PRO A 123 -9.67 -14.68 -7.90
N TRP A 124 -9.45 -14.41 -9.18
CA TRP A 124 -10.48 -14.04 -10.14
C TRP A 124 -11.63 -15.07 -10.26
N THR A 125 -12.87 -14.60 -10.35
CA THR A 125 -14.03 -15.40 -10.81
C THR A 125 -14.08 -15.46 -12.34
N ASP A 126 -14.89 -16.36 -12.93
CA ASP A 126 -15.09 -16.38 -14.38
C ASP A 126 -15.69 -15.08 -14.92
N ALA A 127 -16.66 -14.51 -14.18
CA ALA A 127 -17.24 -13.21 -14.50
C ALA A 127 -16.19 -12.09 -14.45
N GLY A 128 -15.35 -12.07 -13.40
CA GLY A 128 -14.25 -11.10 -13.28
C GLY A 128 -13.24 -11.22 -14.42
N ARG A 129 -12.87 -12.44 -14.81
CA ARG A 129 -11.98 -12.68 -15.97
C ARG A 129 -12.60 -12.23 -17.29
N ALA A 130 -13.91 -12.43 -17.49
CA ALA A 130 -14.61 -11.99 -18.69
C ALA A 130 -14.65 -10.45 -18.77
N ALA A 131 -14.99 -9.78 -17.66
CA ALA A 131 -15.00 -8.32 -17.56
C ALA A 131 -13.62 -7.70 -17.85
N ALA A 132 -12.55 -8.27 -17.27
CA ALA A 132 -11.18 -7.81 -17.51
C ALA A 132 -10.72 -7.94 -18.98
N ARG A 133 -11.32 -8.85 -19.77
CA ARG A 133 -10.98 -9.06 -21.19
C ARG A 133 -11.85 -8.27 -22.16
N GLY A 134 -13.03 -7.79 -21.75
CA GLY A 134 -13.94 -7.02 -22.60
C GLY A 134 -13.45 -5.60 -22.95
N TYR A 135 -12.28 -5.21 -22.43
CA TYR A 135 -11.74 -3.85 -22.36
C TYR A 135 -11.20 -3.25 -23.68
N ILE A 136 -10.99 -4.05 -24.74
CA ILE A 136 -10.11 -3.66 -25.87
C ILE A 136 -10.88 -3.55 -27.20
N THR A 137 -12.19 -3.76 -27.22
CA THR A 137 -12.94 -3.84 -28.50
C THR A 137 -14.08 -2.82 -28.58
N GLY A 138 -14.18 -2.15 -29.73
CA GLY A 138 -15.28 -1.24 -30.07
C GLY A 138 -15.28 0.01 -29.20
N LEU A 139 -14.35 0.95 -29.41
CA LEU A 139 -14.29 2.22 -28.68
C LEU A 139 -15.03 3.36 -29.41
N ASP A 140 -15.96 3.00 -30.31
CA ASP A 140 -16.63 3.93 -31.24
C ASP A 140 -17.92 4.53 -30.65
N HIS A 141 -18.45 3.96 -29.57
CA HIS A 141 -19.62 4.45 -28.84
C HIS A 141 -19.23 5.05 -27.49
N PRO A 142 -19.86 6.15 -27.03
CA PRO A 142 -19.49 6.79 -25.77
C PRO A 142 -19.55 5.87 -24.55
N GLU A 143 -20.51 4.95 -24.49
CA GLU A 143 -20.68 3.96 -23.41
C GLU A 143 -19.63 2.84 -23.46
N GLN A 144 -18.93 2.68 -24.58
CA GLN A 144 -17.82 1.73 -24.71
C GLN A 144 -16.48 2.31 -24.26
N ARG A 145 -16.42 3.64 -24.03
CA ARG A 145 -15.24 4.32 -23.48
C ARG A 145 -15.06 3.95 -22.01
N MET A 146 -13.80 3.95 -21.55
CA MET A 146 -13.49 3.54 -20.18
C MET A 146 -14.13 4.48 -19.15
N THR A 147 -14.47 3.98 -17.97
CA THR A 147 -15.06 4.81 -16.90
C THR A 147 -14.13 5.94 -16.45
N THR A 148 -12.82 5.73 -16.54
CA THR A 148 -11.78 6.75 -16.33
C THR A 148 -11.73 7.82 -17.41
N GLU A 149 -12.07 7.50 -18.66
CA GLU A 149 -12.19 8.50 -19.73
C GLU A 149 -13.50 9.28 -19.65
N ARG A 150 -14.54 8.63 -19.11
CA ARG A 150 -15.87 9.21 -18.91
C ARG A 150 -16.00 9.96 -17.58
N CYS A 151 -14.98 9.91 -16.72
CA CYS A 151 -14.98 10.48 -15.37
C CYS A 151 -16.16 10.02 -14.48
N ILE A 152 -16.62 8.79 -14.68
CA ILE A 152 -17.72 8.19 -13.90
C ILE A 152 -17.26 7.03 -13.02
N GLY A 153 -15.97 6.72 -13.05
CA GLY A 153 -15.35 5.73 -12.18
C GLY A 153 -13.84 5.80 -12.25
N GLY A 154 -13.21 5.74 -11.08
CA GLY A 154 -11.79 5.93 -10.95
C GLY A 154 -11.05 4.74 -10.39
N VAL A 155 -9.84 5.05 -9.93
CA VAL A 155 -8.82 4.12 -9.46
C VAL A 155 -8.83 3.98 -7.93
N GLY A 156 -9.69 4.75 -7.25
CA GLY A 156 -9.84 4.79 -5.79
C GLY A 156 -10.78 3.71 -5.23
N TRP A 157 -11.55 3.03 -6.09
CA TRP A 157 -12.45 1.94 -5.71
C TRP A 157 -11.70 0.65 -5.38
N ALA A 158 -12.37 -0.31 -4.74
CA ALA A 158 -11.77 -1.59 -4.40
C ALA A 158 -11.64 -2.51 -5.63
N PRO A 159 -10.48 -3.16 -5.86
CA PRO A 159 -9.20 -2.97 -5.15
C PRO A 159 -8.56 -1.63 -5.53
N LEU A 160 -7.94 -0.94 -4.56
CA LEU A 160 -7.26 0.33 -4.83
C LEU A 160 -6.20 0.10 -5.92
N GLN A 161 -6.32 0.83 -7.01
CA GLN A 161 -5.43 0.67 -8.16
C GLN A 161 -4.24 1.59 -8.04
N ILE A 162 -3.14 1.17 -8.64
CA ILE A 162 -1.94 1.98 -8.70
C ILE A 162 -1.87 2.67 -10.04
N ARG A 163 -1.84 3.99 -9.99
CA ARG A 163 -1.41 4.82 -11.10
C ARG A 163 0.05 5.17 -10.85
N SER A 164 0.80 5.27 -11.93
CA SER A 164 2.21 5.62 -11.88
C SER A 164 2.42 7.11 -11.56
N ALA A 165 1.36 7.92 -11.52
CA ALA A 165 1.36 9.29 -11.02
C ALA A 165 1.07 9.35 -9.50
N SER A 166 1.45 10.47 -8.86
CA SER A 166 1.07 10.73 -7.47
C SER A 166 -0.46 10.72 -7.34
N MET A 167 -0.96 9.96 -6.38
CA MET A 167 -2.38 9.91 -6.07
C MET A 167 -2.58 10.13 -4.58
N ILE A 168 -3.27 11.22 -4.25
CA ILE A 168 -3.49 11.62 -2.87
C ILE A 168 -4.76 10.94 -2.35
N HIS A 169 -4.64 10.38 -1.16
CA HIS A 169 -5.74 9.77 -0.42
C HIS A 169 -5.92 10.49 0.90
N ARG A 170 -7.13 10.97 1.17
CA ARG A 170 -7.50 11.48 2.49
C ARG A 170 -8.17 10.38 3.27
N ILE A 171 -7.62 10.09 4.45
CA ILE A 171 -8.25 9.22 5.44
C ILE A 171 -8.92 10.08 6.50
N VAL A 172 -10.22 9.86 6.69
CA VAL A 172 -10.98 10.33 7.85
C VAL A 172 -11.42 9.11 8.65
N GLN A 173 -10.98 9.03 9.89
CA GLN A 173 -11.22 7.94 10.82
C GLN A 173 -11.94 8.49 12.04
N THR A 174 -13.19 8.07 12.23
CA THR A 174 -13.96 8.35 13.44
C THR A 174 -14.08 7.08 14.28
N SER A 175 -14.77 7.16 15.42
CA SER A 175 -15.15 5.98 16.21
C SER A 175 -16.01 5.00 15.41
N ASP A 176 -16.75 5.49 14.41
CA ASP A 176 -17.83 4.77 13.74
C ASP A 176 -17.53 4.45 12.27
N TYR A 177 -16.61 5.18 11.63
CA TYR A 177 -16.31 5.04 10.22
C TYR A 177 -14.83 5.20 9.89
N PHE A 178 -14.41 4.44 8.90
CA PHE A 178 -13.23 4.68 8.09
C PHE A 178 -13.67 5.21 6.72
N VAL A 179 -13.20 6.39 6.34
CA VAL A 179 -13.45 6.99 5.04
C VAL A 179 -12.12 7.18 4.31
N LEU A 180 -12.04 6.64 3.10
CA LEU A 180 -10.93 6.83 2.18
C LEU A 180 -11.44 7.60 0.97
N GLN A 181 -11.04 8.86 0.84
CA GLN A 181 -11.28 9.68 -0.34
C GLN A 181 -10.02 9.70 -1.20
N THR A 182 -10.16 9.44 -2.49
CA THR A 182 -9.06 9.49 -3.45
C THR A 182 -9.25 10.70 -4.35
N GLU A 183 -8.22 11.53 -4.48
CA GLU A 183 -8.24 12.74 -5.31
C GLU A 183 -8.64 12.44 -6.76
N ALA A 184 -8.02 11.40 -7.34
CA ALA A 184 -8.34 10.98 -8.70
C ALA A 184 -9.81 10.52 -8.77
N TYR A 185 -10.59 11.21 -9.59
CA TYR A 185 -12.01 10.93 -9.84
C TYR A 185 -12.95 11.13 -8.64
N ASP A 186 -12.45 11.68 -7.52
CA ASP A 186 -13.19 11.89 -6.26
C ASP A 186 -13.86 10.62 -5.70
N ASP A 187 -13.20 9.48 -5.89
CA ASP A 187 -13.69 8.20 -5.40
C ASP A 187 -13.70 8.18 -3.87
N THR A 188 -14.87 8.05 -3.26
CA THR A 188 -15.04 8.01 -1.80
C THR A 188 -15.54 6.64 -1.35
N ARG A 189 -14.70 5.92 -0.58
CA ARG A 189 -15.04 4.66 0.08
C ARG A 189 -15.38 4.91 1.54
N ILE A 190 -16.59 4.55 1.95
CA ILE A 190 -17.08 4.72 3.32
C ILE A 190 -17.28 3.33 3.92
N ALA A 191 -16.57 3.01 4.98
CA ALA A 191 -16.65 1.72 5.66
C ALA A 191 -16.97 1.92 7.15
N GLY A 192 -18.14 1.46 7.58
CA GLY A 192 -18.55 1.61 8.98
C GLY A 192 -18.01 0.48 9.87
N PHE A 193 -17.60 0.83 11.09
CA PHE A 193 -17.18 -0.12 12.12
C PHE A 193 -18.38 -0.84 12.74
N GLY A 194 -18.25 -2.15 12.95
CA GLY A 194 -19.29 -2.97 13.59
C GLY A 194 -20.58 -3.11 12.78
N ARG A 195 -20.54 -2.74 11.48
CA ARG A 195 -21.67 -2.86 10.57
C ARG A 195 -21.66 -4.21 9.88
N THR A 196 -22.87 -4.64 9.50
CA THR A 196 -23.05 -5.74 8.54
C THR A 196 -23.30 -5.14 7.17
N HIS A 197 -22.95 -5.91 6.14
CA HIS A 197 -23.23 -5.53 4.76
C HIS A 197 -24.73 -5.35 4.53
N ASN A 198 -25.07 -4.42 3.64
CA ASN A 198 -26.46 -4.16 3.31
C ASN A 198 -27.11 -5.42 2.72
N PRO A 199 -28.27 -5.86 3.26
CA PRO A 199 -28.94 -7.08 2.78
C PRO A 199 -29.54 -6.89 1.39
N ILE A 200 -29.76 -5.64 0.98
CA ILE A 200 -30.16 -5.25 -0.36
C ILE A 200 -28.89 -4.77 -1.06
N SER A 201 -28.56 -5.41 -2.18
CA SER A 201 -27.50 -4.93 -3.06
C SER A 201 -27.93 -3.58 -3.62
N LEU A 202 -27.38 -2.50 -3.05
CA LEU A 202 -27.47 -1.20 -3.68
C LEU A 202 -26.49 -1.19 -4.84
N ASP A 203 -26.94 -0.78 -6.02
CA ASP A 203 -26.09 -0.64 -7.21
C ASP A 203 -25.18 0.59 -7.05
N GLN A 204 -24.24 0.49 -6.11
CA GLN A 204 -23.16 1.46 -5.96
C GLN A 204 -21.97 1.00 -6.79
N PRO A 205 -21.46 1.84 -7.71
CA PRO A 205 -20.31 1.48 -8.54
C PRO A 205 -19.11 0.92 -7.74
N GLY A 206 -18.80 1.53 -6.59
CA GLY A 206 -17.71 1.14 -5.70
C GLY A 206 -18.04 0.06 -4.65
N GLY A 207 -19.23 -0.55 -4.73
CA GLY A 207 -19.69 -1.61 -3.82
C GLY A 207 -20.01 -1.15 -2.39
N ASP A 208 -20.36 -2.11 -1.54
CA ASP A 208 -20.70 -1.90 -0.13
C ASP A 208 -19.51 -2.29 0.77
N SER A 209 -19.06 -1.38 1.62
CA SER A 209 -17.86 -1.56 2.45
C SER A 209 -18.16 -1.58 3.95
N VAL A 210 -17.56 -2.51 4.68
CA VAL A 210 -17.57 -2.57 6.14
C VAL A 210 -16.16 -2.67 6.69
N ALA A 211 -15.92 -2.08 7.86
CA ALA A 211 -14.62 -2.08 8.51
C ALA A 211 -14.66 -2.82 9.85
N ARG A 212 -13.57 -3.51 10.17
CA ARG A 212 -13.35 -4.13 11.49
C ARG A 212 -11.89 -4.01 11.91
N TRP A 213 -11.68 -3.96 13.22
CA TRP A 213 -10.36 -4.03 13.81
C TRP A 213 -10.05 -5.45 14.27
N ASP A 214 -8.86 -5.94 13.95
CA ASP A 214 -8.25 -7.12 14.54
C ASP A 214 -6.92 -6.70 15.19
N GLY A 215 -6.95 -6.45 16.50
CA GLY A 215 -5.86 -5.78 17.21
C GLY A 215 -5.56 -4.41 16.58
N ASP A 216 -4.36 -4.29 16.01
CA ASP A 216 -3.84 -3.10 15.30
C ASP A 216 -4.05 -3.16 13.77
N VAL A 217 -4.76 -4.17 13.27
CA VAL A 217 -5.05 -4.34 11.85
C VAL A 217 -6.44 -3.79 11.54
N LEU A 218 -6.51 -2.84 10.60
CA LEU A 218 -7.75 -2.42 9.98
C LEU A 218 -8.05 -3.32 8.80
N GLU A 219 -9.18 -4.03 8.86
CA GLU A 219 -9.71 -4.77 7.73
C GLU A 219 -10.93 -4.06 7.15
N VAL A 220 -10.95 -3.93 5.82
CA VAL A 220 -12.08 -3.39 5.09
C VAL A 220 -12.53 -4.37 4.03
N VAL A 221 -13.73 -4.91 4.21
CA VAL A 221 -14.35 -5.85 3.27
C VAL A 221 -15.30 -5.07 2.37
N THR A 222 -15.19 -5.26 1.05
CA THR A 222 -16.11 -4.69 0.07
C THR A 222 -16.75 -5.79 -0.75
N ILE A 223 -18.06 -5.70 -0.93
CA ILE A 223 -18.84 -6.62 -1.77
C ILE A 223 -19.61 -5.86 -2.84
N ASN A 224 -20.14 -6.59 -3.83
CA ASN A 224 -21.06 -6.05 -4.84
C ASN A 224 -20.50 -4.85 -5.64
N ASN A 225 -19.21 -4.85 -5.96
CA ASN A 225 -18.63 -3.87 -6.89
C ASN A 225 -19.27 -4.02 -8.28
N ASP A 226 -19.60 -2.90 -8.93
CA ASP A 226 -20.18 -2.95 -10.27
C ASP A 226 -19.10 -3.32 -11.31
N PRO A 227 -19.27 -4.43 -12.07
CA PRO A 227 -18.30 -4.85 -13.08
C PRO A 227 -18.07 -3.85 -14.21
N GLN A 228 -19.05 -3.00 -14.52
CA GLN A 228 -18.93 -2.02 -15.59
C GLN A 228 -18.10 -0.81 -15.17
N PHE A 229 -18.03 -0.56 -13.87
CA PHE A 229 -17.44 0.63 -13.29
C PHE A 229 -16.09 0.34 -12.62
N SER A 230 -15.93 -0.83 -12.00
CA SER A 230 -14.67 -1.27 -11.41
C SER A 230 -13.58 -1.34 -12.48
N THR A 231 -12.68 -0.36 -12.45
CA THR A 231 -11.73 -0.02 -13.52
C THR A 231 -10.65 -1.06 -13.78
N HIS A 232 -10.61 -2.15 -13.01
CA HIS A 232 -9.86 -3.37 -13.26
C HIS A 232 -10.69 -4.45 -12.60
N GLY A 233 -10.97 -5.52 -13.33
CA GLY A 233 -12.09 -6.41 -13.07
C GLY A 233 -12.32 -6.78 -11.59
N ILE A 234 -13.57 -7.16 -11.34
CA ILE A 234 -14.08 -7.62 -10.06
C ILE A 234 -13.05 -8.42 -9.24
N VAL A 235 -12.73 -7.89 -8.07
CA VAL A 235 -12.23 -8.65 -6.94
C VAL A 235 -13.44 -9.19 -6.18
N THR A 236 -13.73 -10.47 -6.38
CA THR A 236 -14.47 -11.27 -5.40
C THR A 236 -13.44 -12.18 -4.74
N VAL A 237 -12.79 -11.71 -3.68
CA VAL A 237 -11.94 -12.60 -2.86
C VAL A 237 -12.86 -13.52 -2.09
N LYS A 238 -12.64 -14.83 -2.22
CA LYS A 238 -13.17 -15.78 -1.25
C LYS A 238 -12.25 -15.70 -0.03
N SER A 239 -12.76 -15.19 1.10
CA SER A 239 -12.00 -15.20 2.36
C SER A 239 -11.49 -16.63 2.62
N PRO A 240 -10.20 -16.83 2.97
CA PRO A 240 -9.70 -18.12 3.43
C PRO A 240 -10.39 -18.63 4.71
N ALA A 241 -11.19 -17.80 5.38
CA ALA A 241 -12.06 -18.19 6.46
C ALA A 241 -13.32 -17.30 6.50
N ALA A 242 -14.42 -17.83 5.97
CA ALA A 242 -15.80 -17.44 6.27
C ALA A 242 -16.65 -18.71 6.24
#